data_AF-A0A979H5V4-F1
#
_entry.id   AF-A0A979H5V4-F1
#
_cell.length_a   1.000
_cell.length_b   1.000
_cell.length_c   1.000
_cell.angle_alpha   90.00
_cell.angle_beta   90.00
_cell.angle_gamma   90.00
#
_symmetry.space_group_name_H-M   'P 1'
#
loop_
_entity.id
_entity.type
_entity.pdbx_description
1 polymer ?
#
loop_
_entity_poly.entity_id
_entity_poly.type
_entity_poly.pdbx_seq_one_letter_code
_entity_poly.pdbx_strand_id
1 'polypeptide(L)'
;MKWLVESGWKAVTAAEVEAFYRGEKLPRKSVMLTFDDGWLDNWLQIFPVLQEFNLHAHLFLVPGNELRLSGLYIPAASVEESLG
;
A
#
# COMPACT_ATOMS: atom_id res chain seq x y z
N MET A 1 -0.23 3.46 -12.12
CA MET A 1 0.79 2.41 -11.89
C MET A 1 1.67 2.16 -13.10
N LYS A 2 1.12 1.85 -14.28
CA LYS A 2 1.88 1.65 -15.54
C LYS A 2 3.07 2.58 -15.76
N TRP A 3 2.87 3.90 -15.67
CA TRP A 3 3.96 4.88 -15.88
C TRP A 3 5.14 4.70 -14.90
N LEU A 4 4.89 4.36 -13.63
CA LEU A 4 5.94 4.12 -12.64
C LEU A 4 6.81 2.94 -13.07
N VAL A 5 6.16 1.83 -13.44
CA VAL A 5 6.83 0.61 -13.91
C VAL A 5 7.63 0.88 -15.19
N GLU A 6 6.99 1.47 -16.21
CA GLU A 6 7.63 1.76 -17.50
C GLU A 6 8.77 2.79 -17.37
N SER A 7 8.67 3.72 -16.42
CA SER A 7 9.71 4.71 -16.14
C SER A 7 10.81 4.18 -15.21
N GLY A 8 10.76 2.91 -14.80
CA GLY A 8 11.78 2.25 -13.98
C GLY A 8 11.80 2.70 -12.52
N TRP A 9 10.64 3.06 -11.96
CA TRP A 9 10.49 3.29 -10.52
C TRP A 9 10.29 1.96 -9.79
N LYS A 10 10.91 1.84 -8.62
CA LYS A 10 10.70 0.71 -7.69
C LYS A 10 9.80 1.16 -6.55
N ALA A 11 8.66 0.49 -6.37
CA ALA A 11 7.85 0.65 -5.17
C ALA A 11 8.55 -0.04 -3.98
N VAL A 12 8.93 0.73 -2.97
CA VAL A 12 9.66 0.23 -1.80
C VAL A 12 8.74 -0.12 -0.63
N THR A 13 9.16 -1.08 0.16
CA THR A 13 8.45 -1.48 1.39
C THR A 13 8.80 -0.58 2.57
N ALA A 14 8.01 -0.62 3.65
CA ALA A 14 8.34 0.13 4.87
C ALA A 14 9.64 -0.37 5.50
N ALA A 15 9.93 -1.67 5.42
CA ALA A 15 11.19 -2.23 5.90
C ALA A 15 12.40 -1.68 5.13
N GLU A 16 12.29 -1.54 3.79
CA GLU A 16 13.34 -0.91 2.98
C GLU A 16 13.53 0.58 3.34
N VAL A 17 12.43 1.30 3.60
CA VAL A 17 12.48 2.70 4.05
C VAL A 17 13.08 2.82 5.45
N GLU A 18 12.76 1.90 6.36
CA GLU A 18 13.35 1.85 7.70
C GLU A 18 14.86 1.59 7.64
N ALA A 19 15.28 0.60 6.84
CA ALA A 19 16.69 0.29 6.61
C ALA A 19 17.46 1.51 6.05
N PHE A 20 16.83 2.27 5.15
CA PHE A 20 17.40 3.53 4.65
C PHE A 20 17.67 4.55 5.77
N TYR A 21 16.74 4.73 6.70
CA TYR A 21 16.97 5.59 7.87
C TYR A 21 18.08 5.07 8.81
N ARG A 22 18.39 3.77 8.76
CA ARG A 22 19.50 3.13 9.48
C ARG A 22 20.84 3.23 8.73
N GLY A 23 20.87 3.85 7.55
CA GLY A 23 22.08 4.10 6.77
C GLY A 23 22.26 3.21 5.54
N GLU A 24 21.32 2.31 5.26
CA GLU A 24 21.31 1.58 3.99
C GLU A 24 20.92 2.49 2.82
N LYS A 25 21.09 2.01 1.58
CA LYS A 25 20.77 2.77 0.38
C LYS A 25 19.52 2.24 -0.29
N LEU A 26 18.65 3.15 -0.71
CA LEU A 26 17.58 2.82 -1.65
C LEU A 26 18.10 2.86 -3.10
N PRO A 27 17.58 1.98 -3.98
CA PRO A 27 17.82 2.10 -5.42
C PRO A 27 17.41 3.48 -5.94
N ARG A 28 18.09 3.94 -7.00
CA ARG A 28 17.66 5.15 -7.72
C ARG A 28 16.24 4.94 -8.25
N LYS A 29 15.40 5.97 -8.19
CA LYS A 29 13.95 5.92 -8.51
C LYS A 29 13.15 5.00 -7.58
N SER A 30 13.39 5.08 -6.28
CA SER A 30 12.52 4.46 -5.27
C SER A 30 11.32 5.36 -4.97
N VAL A 31 10.14 4.77 -4.81
CA VAL A 31 8.89 5.45 -4.42
C VAL A 31 8.17 4.61 -3.37
N MET A 32 7.62 5.23 -2.33
CA MET A 32 6.71 4.56 -1.40
C MET A 32 5.29 4.92 -1.80
N LEU A 33 4.46 3.93 -2.09
CA LEU A 33 3.05 4.13 -2.39
C LEU A 33 2.25 4.03 -1.09
N THR A 34 1.43 5.03 -0.82
CA THR A 34 0.59 5.09 0.39
C THR A 34 -0.86 5.36 0.00
N PHE A 35 -1.77 4.74 0.74
CA PHE A 35 -3.21 4.95 0.67
C PHE A 35 -3.71 5.20 2.09
N ASP A 36 -4.54 6.21 2.27
CA ASP A 36 -4.99 6.66 3.59
C ASP A 36 -6.48 6.36 3.78
N ASP A 37 -6.95 6.52 5.02
CA ASP A 37 -8.36 6.43 5.47
C ASP A 37 -9.04 5.05 5.40
N GLY A 38 -8.50 4.09 4.64
CA GLY A 38 -9.01 2.72 4.58
C GLY A 38 -10.35 2.59 3.85
N TRP A 39 -10.56 3.37 2.79
CA TRP A 39 -11.74 3.29 1.95
C TRP A 39 -11.85 1.94 1.24
N LEU A 40 -13.08 1.44 1.04
CA LEU A 40 -13.33 0.14 0.43
C LEU A 40 -12.78 0.02 -1.00
N ASP A 41 -12.71 1.13 -1.74
CA ASP A 41 -12.14 1.16 -3.08
C ASP A 41 -10.62 0.93 -3.10
N ASN A 42 -9.90 1.20 -2.00
CA ASN A 42 -8.50 0.77 -1.86
C ASN A 42 -8.37 -0.75 -2.02
N TRP A 43 -9.35 -1.51 -1.52
CA TRP A 43 -9.38 -2.96 -1.71
C TRP A 43 -9.96 -3.37 -3.06
N LEU A 44 -11.13 -2.85 -3.43
CA LEU A 44 -11.83 -3.32 -4.63
C LEU A 44 -11.20 -2.86 -5.95
N GLN A 45 -10.53 -1.70 -5.96
CA GLN A 45 -10.01 -1.08 -7.17
C GLN A 45 -8.49 -1.02 -7.17
N ILE A 46 -7.86 -0.65 -6.05
CA ILE A 46 -6.41 -0.43 -6.03
C ILE A 46 -5.63 -1.73 -5.85
N PHE A 47 -6.04 -2.62 -4.95
CA PHE A 47 -5.32 -3.87 -4.69
C PHE A 47 -5.10 -4.73 -5.95
N PRO A 48 -6.11 -4.97 -6.83
CA PRO A 48 -5.89 -5.71 -8.08
C PRO A 48 -4.88 -5.04 -9.01
N VAL A 49 -4.87 -3.70 -9.08
CA VAL A 49 -3.92 -2.94 -9.91
C VAL A 49 -2.51 -3.05 -9.35
N LEU A 50 -2.33 -3.02 -8.02
CA LEU A 50 -1.03 -3.24 -7.39
C LEU A 50 -0.49 -4.65 -7.69
N GLN A 51 -1.36 -5.67 -7.66
CA GLN A 51 -1.00 -7.04 -8.05
C GLN A 51 -0.60 -7.15 -9.52
N GLU A 52 -1.37 -6.55 -10.44
CA GLU A 52 -1.09 -6.55 -11.88
C GLU A 52 0.31 -6.01 -12.20
N PHE A 53 0.73 -4.96 -11.49
CA PHE A 53 2.02 -4.30 -11.69
C PHE A 53 3.12 -4.77 -10.73
N ASN A 54 2.84 -5.75 -9.86
CA ASN A 54 3.74 -6.22 -8.80
C ASN A 54 4.35 -5.09 -7.96
N LEU A 55 3.50 -4.19 -7.47
CA LEU A 55 3.89 -3.02 -6.69
C LEU A 55 3.52 -3.19 -5.21
N HIS A 56 4.44 -2.82 -4.32
CA HIS A 56 4.16 -2.70 -2.90
C HIS A 56 3.49 -1.36 -2.57
N ALA A 57 2.56 -1.37 -1.63
CA ALA A 57 1.95 -0.16 -1.08
C ALA A 57 1.65 -0.33 0.41
N HIS A 58 1.47 0.79 1.10
CA HIS A 58 1.07 0.86 2.50
C HIS A 58 -0.33 1.45 2.60
N LEU A 59 -1.18 0.82 3.41
CA LEU A 59 -2.51 1.31 3.72
C LEU A 59 -2.53 1.78 5.19
N PHE A 60 -2.78 3.07 5.40
CA PHE A 60 -2.93 3.65 6.73
C PHE A 60 -4.41 3.69 7.10
N LEU A 61 -4.81 2.81 8.00
CA LEU A 61 -6.18 2.70 8.48
C LEU A 61 -6.45 3.76 9.56
N VAL A 62 -7.64 4.36 9.53
CA VAL A 62 -8.14 5.22 10.60
C VAL A 62 -8.96 4.37 11.56
N PRO A 63 -8.47 4.10 12.80
CA PRO A 63 -9.14 3.20 13.71
C PRO A 63 -10.59 3.60 14.00
N GLY A 64 -11.48 2.60 14.03
CA GLY A 64 -12.89 2.75 14.33
C GLY A 64 -13.78 3.11 13.14
N ASN A 65 -13.22 3.42 11.96
CA ASN A 65 -14.02 3.58 10.73
C ASN A 65 -14.41 2.22 10.14
N GLU A 66 -13.54 1.21 10.25
CA GLU A 66 -13.75 -0.18 9.88
C GLU A 66 -14.86 -0.88 10.69
N LEU A 67 -15.18 -0.35 11.88
CA LEU A 67 -16.27 -0.82 12.75
C LEU A 67 -17.60 -0.10 12.47
N ARG A 68 -17.58 1.02 11.73
CA ARG A 68 -18.79 1.71 11.29
C ARG A 68 -19.26 1.02 10.02
N LEU A 69 -20.34 0.22 10.15
CA LEU A 69 -20.97 -0.63 9.14
C LEU A 69 -21.51 0.10 7.88
N SER A 70 -20.88 1.18 7.41
CA SER A 70 -21.37 1.98 6.28
C SER A 70 -21.05 1.39 4.91
N GLY A 71 -20.35 0.26 4.81
CA GLY A 71 -19.95 -0.33 3.51
C GLY A 71 -19.01 0.55 2.68
N LEU A 72 -18.49 1.63 3.27
CA LEU A 72 -17.57 2.59 2.64
C LEU A 72 -16.11 2.32 2.99
N TYR A 73 -15.85 1.55 4.04
CA TYR A 73 -14.52 1.23 4.55
C TYR A 73 -14.20 -0.26 4.37
N ILE A 74 -12.91 -0.58 4.35
CA ILE A 74 -12.44 -1.96 4.32
C ILE A 74 -12.90 -2.67 5.62
N PRO A 75 -13.61 -3.81 5.51
CA PRO A 75 -14.00 -4.57 6.69
C PRO A 75 -12.77 -5.07 7.44
N ALA A 76 -12.81 -5.05 8.78
CA ALA A 76 -11.71 -5.52 9.61
C ALA A 76 -11.26 -6.96 9.26
N ALA A 77 -12.18 -7.84 8.90
CA ALA A 77 -11.88 -9.22 8.49
C ALA A 77 -11.04 -9.34 7.20
N SER A 78 -11.03 -8.31 6.34
CA SER A 78 -10.23 -8.29 5.11
C SER A 78 -8.79 -7.83 5.34
N VAL A 79 -8.49 -7.24 6.50
CA VAL A 79 -7.16 -6.70 6.82
C VAL A 79 -6.18 -7.81 7.21
N GLU A 80 -6.65 -8.86 7.88
CA GLU A 80 -5.81 -9.94 8.42
C GLU A 80 -5.14 -10.80 7.32
N GLU A 81 -5.64 -10.79 6.10
CA GLU A 81 -5.14 -11.64 5.00
C GLU A 81 -3.85 -11.11 4.34
N SER A 82 -3.43 -9.87 4.66
CA SER A 82 -2.35 -9.15 3.96
C SER A 82 -1.01 -9.06 4.70
N LEU A 83 -0.89 -9.66 5.89
CA LEU A 83 0.30 -9.58 6.76
C LEU A 83 1.23 -10.80 6.66
N GLY A 84 1.08 -11.63 5.62
CA GLY A 84 1.91 -12.80 5.32
C GLY A 84 3.09 -12.49 4.40
#